data_AF-A0A935HFH2-F1
#
_entry.id   AF-A0A935HFH2-F1
#
_cell.length_a   1.000
_cell.length_b   1.000
_cell.length_c   1.000
_cell.angle_alpha   90.00
_cell.angle_beta   90.00
_cell.angle_gamma   90.00
#
_symmetry.space_group_name_H-M   'P 1'
#
loop_
_entity.id
_entity.type
_entity.pdbx_description
1 polymer ?
#
loop_
_entity_poly.entity_id
_entity_poly.type
_entity_poly.pdbx_seq_one_letter_code
_entity_poly.pdbx_strand_id
1 'polypeptide(L)' 'MTKTVKTVDGGYEVTLSADKFARAVYMSIEGIDNFFENNYFDLLPGQKVTVKVFTALPLSQFSNQLKITSLVGGYSKG' A
#
# COMPACT_ATOMS: atom_id res chain seq x y z
N MET A 1 9.25 1.64 6.05
CA MET A 1 7.92 2.07 5.55
C MET A 1 6.91 1.94 6.67
N THR A 2 6.06 2.94 6.84
CA THR A 2 4.95 2.98 7.80
C THR A 2 3.62 3.05 7.05
N LYS A 3 2.55 2.50 7.63
CA LYS A 3 1.19 2.58 7.09
C LYS A 3 0.20 3.06 8.14
N THR A 4 -0.82 3.78 7.70
CA THR A 4 -2.04 4.02 8.46
C THR A 4 -3.24 3.63 7.61
N VAL A 5 -4.28 3.09 8.24
CA VAL A 5 -5.53 2.68 7.59
C VAL A 5 -6.67 3.45 8.24
N LYS A 6 -7.53 4.05 7.43
CA LYS A 6 -8.73 4.75 7.86
C LYS A 6 -9.93 4.20 7.10
N THR A 7 -10.99 3.83 7.82
CA THR A 7 -12.25 3.42 7.21
C THR A 7 -12.92 4.60 6.52
N VAL A 8 -13.41 4.37 5.31
CA VAL A 8 -14.18 5.33 4.51
C VAL A 8 -15.35 4.61 3.84
N ASP A 9 -16.23 5.36 3.20
CA ASP A 9 -17.31 4.75 2.44
C ASP A 9 -16.77 3.89 1.28
N GLY A 10 -17.27 2.66 1.21
CA GLY A 10 -16.86 1.64 0.24
C GLY A 10 -15.50 0.97 0.49
N GLY A 11 -14.81 1.25 1.61
CA GLY A 11 -13.56 0.57 1.95
C GLY A 11 -12.61 1.38 2.85
N TYR A 12 -11.37 1.59 2.40
CA TYR A 12 -10.29 2.13 3.24
C TYR A 12 -9.41 3.14 2.50
N GLU A 13 -8.95 4.17 3.21
CA GLU A 13 -7.79 4.98 2.82
C GLU A 13 -6.53 4.39 3.48
N VAL A 14 -5.56 3.98 2.66
CA VAL A 14 -4.25 3.52 3.11
C VAL A 14 -3.22 4.61 2.82
N THR A 15 -2.64 5.20 3.86
CA THR A 15 -1.55 6.16 3.71
C THR A 15 -0.21 5.49 4.00
N LEU A 16 0.72 5.57 3.06
CA LEU A 16 2.07 5.05 3.17
C LEU A 16 3.10 6.18 3.23
N SER A 17 4.14 5.97 4.02
CA SER A 17 5.35 6.80 4.02
C SER A 17 6.59 5.95 4.26
N ALA A 18 7.73 6.40 3.75
CA ALA A 18 9.02 5.75 3.94
C ALA A 18 10.13 6.76 4.20
N ASP A 19 11.13 6.34 4.97
CA ASP A 19 12.37 7.04 5.26
C ASP A 19 13.38 6.93 4.10
N LYS A 20 13.22 5.93 3.24
CA LYS A 20 14.01 5.68 2.03
C LYS A 20 13.10 5.59 0.81
N PHE A 21 13.70 5.75 -0.37
CA PHE A 21 13.01 5.57 -1.64
C PHE A 21 12.52 4.12 -1.75
N ALA A 22 11.22 3.95 -2.02
CA ALA A 22 10.63 2.65 -2.31
C ALA A 22 10.11 2.65 -3.75
N ARG A 23 10.73 1.83 -4.59
CA ARG A 23 10.39 1.71 -6.00
C ARG A 23 9.24 0.74 -6.21
N ALA A 24 8.31 1.08 -7.11
CA ALA A 24 7.22 0.21 -7.53
C ALA A 24 6.50 -0.46 -6.34
N VAL A 25 6.04 0.38 -5.40
CA VAL A 25 5.25 -0.04 -4.26
C VAL A 25 3.99 -0.73 -4.77
N TYR A 26 3.84 -2.00 -4.38
CA TYR A 26 2.73 -2.85 -4.75
C TYR A 26 1.94 -3.21 -3.50
N MET A 27 0.62 -3.01 -3.55
CA MET A 27 -0.32 -3.39 -2.51
C MET A 27 -1.27 -4.48 -3.01
N SER A 28 -1.60 -5.43 -2.14
CA SER A 28 -2.57 -6.47 -2.43
C SER A 28 -3.30 -6.98 -1.19
N ILE A 29 -4.48 -7.55 -1.43
CA ILE A 29 -5.26 -8.40 -0.50
C ILE A 29 -5.67 -9.68 -1.24
N GLU A 30 -6.25 -10.65 -0.53
CA GLU A 30 -6.66 -11.91 -1.15
C GLU A 30 -7.99 -11.75 -1.91
N GLY A 31 -8.20 -12.58 -2.93
CA GLY A 31 -9.39 -12.51 -3.78
C GLY A 31 -9.32 -11.44 -4.87
N ILE A 32 -10.40 -11.35 -5.65
CA ILE A 32 -10.51 -10.48 -6.84
C ILE A 32 -11.51 -9.35 -6.68
N ASP A 33 -12.35 -9.39 -5.63
CA ASP A 33 -13.36 -8.37 -5.36
C ASP A 33 -12.76 -7.22 -4.53
N ASN A 34 -11.80 -6.53 -5.16
CA ASN A 34 -11.18 -5.34 -4.62
C ASN A 34 -10.63 -4.44 -5.74
N PHE A 35 -10.50 -3.15 -5.43
CA PHE A 35 -9.92 -2.18 -6.34
C PHE A 35 -9.04 -1.18 -5.59
N PHE A 36 -7.81 -0.99 -6.07
CA PHE A 36 -6.88 0.02 -5.57
C PHE A 36 -6.86 1.19 -6.56
N GLU A 37 -7.18 2.40 -6.12
CA GLU A 37 -7.16 3.60 -7.01
C GLU A 37 -5.77 3.88 -7.60
N ASN A 38 -4.73 3.44 -6.91
CA ASN A 38 -3.35 3.54 -7.37
C ASN A 38 -2.55 2.33 -6.87
N ASN A 39 -1.67 1.82 -7.71
CA ASN A 39 -0.78 0.70 -7.39
C ASN A 39 0.47 0.80 -8.27
N TYR A 40 1.57 0.14 -7.89
CA TYR A 40 2.85 0.23 -8.60
C TYR A 40 3.44 1.64 -8.72
N PHE A 41 3.35 2.43 -7.65
CA PHE A 41 3.90 3.79 -7.61
C PHE A 41 5.25 3.85 -6.91
N ASP A 42 6.04 4.87 -7.20
CA ASP A 42 7.24 5.19 -6.44
C ASP A 42 6.89 6.04 -5.21
N LEU A 43 7.50 5.72 -4.06
CA LEU A 43 7.35 6.49 -2.82
C LEU A 43 8.68 7.14 -2.46
N LEU A 44 8.71 8.47 -2.55
CA LEU A 44 9.90 9.27 -2.23
C LEU A 44 10.09 9.39 -0.71
N PRO A 45 11.35 9.49 -0.23
CA PRO A 45 11.65 9.72 1.18
C PRO A 45 10.88 10.89 1.77
N GLY A 46 10.23 10.69 2.92
CA GLY A 46 9.48 11.73 3.64
C GLY A 46 8.15 12.12 3.02
N GLN A 47 7.81 11.62 1.83
CA GLN A 47 6.50 11.85 1.22
C GLN A 47 5.45 10.86 1.71
N LYS A 48 4.19 11.29 1.64
CA LYS A 48 3.02 10.48 1.93
C LYS A 48 2.22 10.27 0.65
N VAL A 49 1.82 9.03 0.40
CA VAL A 49 0.86 8.69 -0.64
C VAL A 49 -0.34 8.03 0.03
N THR A 50 -1.54 8.50 -0.27
CA THR A 50 -2.80 7.91 0.20
C THR A 50 -3.49 7.25 -0.98
N VAL A 51 -3.90 6.01 -0.81
CA VAL A 51 -4.62 5.23 -1.82
C VAL A 51 -5.95 4.76 -1.23
N LYS A 52 -7.05 5.00 -1.94
CA LYS A 52 -8.32 4.37 -1.59
C LYS A 52 -8.36 2.94 -2.12
N VAL A 53 -8.79 2.03 -1.26
CA VAL A 53 -8.98 0.62 -1.53
C VAL A 53 -10.44 0.29 -1.32
N PHE A 54 -11.12 -0.09 -2.40
CA PHE A 54 -12.51 -0.52 -2.36
C PHE A 54 -12.56 -2.02 -2.13
N THR A 55 -13.32 -2.44 -1.12
CA THR A 55 -13.53 -3.85 -0.77
C THR A 55 -14.65 -3.96 0.25
N ALA A 56 -15.36 -5.09 0.25
CA ALA A 56 -16.36 -5.42 1.27
C ALA A 56 -15.75 -6.07 2.54
N LEU A 57 -14.43 -6.31 2.57
CA LEU A 57 -13.78 -6.94 3.73
C LEU A 57 -13.94 -6.09 5.00
N PRO A 58 -14.31 -6.69 6.14
CA PRO A 58 -14.22 -6.05 7.45
C PRO A 58 -12.79 -5.61 7.78
N LEU A 59 -12.65 -4.56 8.60
CA LEU A 59 -11.35 -3.93 8.88
C LEU A 59 -10.30 -4.91 9.40
N SER A 60 -10.71 -5.87 10.24
CA SER A 60 -9.80 -6.90 10.78
C SER A 60 -9.25 -7.79 9.67
N GLN A 61 -10.09 -8.26 8.74
CA GLN A 61 -9.67 -9.08 7.61
C GLN A 61 -8.83 -8.28 6.63
N PHE A 62 -9.25 -7.07 6.27
CA PHE A 62 -8.49 -6.17 5.42
C PHE A 62 -7.07 -5.92 5.99
N SER A 63 -6.99 -5.59 7.28
CA SER A 63 -5.71 -5.30 7.94
C SER A 63 -4.79 -6.52 7.99
N ASN A 64 -5.35 -7.71 8.18
CA ASN A 64 -4.61 -8.97 8.19
C ASN A 64 -4.12 -9.38 6.79
N GLN A 65 -4.90 -9.09 5.75
CA GLN A 65 -4.57 -9.46 4.37
C GLN A 65 -3.68 -8.44 3.65
N LEU A 66 -3.72 -7.16 4.04
CA LEU A 66 -3.03 -6.08 3.34
C LEU A 66 -1.52 -6.30 3.34
N LYS A 67 -1.01 -6.73 2.18
CA LYS A 67 0.41 -6.88 1.86
C LYS A 67 0.87 -5.64 1.12
N ILE A 68 2.05 -5.15 1.49
CA ILE A 68 2.71 -4.04 0.83
C ILE A 68 4.16 -4.44 0.61
N THR A 69 4.58 -4.45 -0.65
CA THR A 69 5.96 -4.75 -1.05
C THR A 69 6.49 -3.64 -1.95
N SER A 70 7.80 -3.57 -2.10
CA SER A 70 8.46 -2.66 -3.03
C SER A 70 9.65 -3.38 -3.64
N LEU A 71 10.04 -2.98 -4.86
CA LEU A 71 11.31 -3.41 -5.40
C LEU A 71 12.44 -2.75 -4.60
N VAL A 72 13.12 -3.55 -3.79
CA VAL A 72 14.39 -3.13 -3.19
C VAL A 72 15.39 -3.07 -4.34
N GLY A 73 16.01 -1.92 -4.56
CA GLY A 73 16.99 -1.75 -5.63
C GLY A 73 18.12 -2.77 -5.47
N GLY A 74 18.14 -3.82 -6.29
CA GLY A 74 19.20 -4.81 -6.40
C GLY A 74 20.45 -4.24 -7.07
N TYR A 75 20.93 -3.08 -6.61
CA TYR A 75 22.26 -2.59 -6.93
C TYR A 75 23.17 -2.89 -5.74
N SER A 76 23.66 -4.11 -5.65
CA SER A 76 24.95 -4.34 -5.02
C SER A 76 25.99 -3.64 -5.90
N LYS A 77 26.48 -2.48 -5.45
CA LYS A 77 27.80 -2.00 -5.87
C LYS A 77 28.82 -2.91 -5.18
N GLY A 78 29.63 -3.60 -5.98
CA GLY A 78 30.72 -4.47 -5.53
C GLY A 78 30.96 -5.56 -6.55
#